data_AF-F3ZZ32-F1
#
_entry.id   AF-F3ZZ32-F1
#
_cell.length_a   1.000
_cell.length_b   1.000
_cell.length_c   1.000
_cell.angle_alpha   90.00
_cell.angle_beta   90.00
_cell.angle_gamma   90.00
#
_symmetry.space_group_name_H-M   'P 1'
#
loop_
_entity.id
_entity.type
_entity.pdbx_description
1 polymer ?
#
loop_
_entity_poly.entity_id
_entity_poly.type
_entity_poly.pdbx_seq_one_letter_code
_entity_poly.pdbx_strand_id
1 'polypeptide(L)'
;MMKDDLIEYLCPYCGCRMEEGTFRSRGGNYFLPIGQKAPLAYSQSSFEEKGAIMLPPDAFSTKPPTWPKAYVCRNCKKIILSY
;
A
#
# COMPACT_ATOMS: atom_id res chain seq x y z
N MET A 1 -4.31 -4.81 -28.60
CA MET A 1 -5.18 -4.76 -27.39
C MET A 1 -4.32 -4.27 -26.25
N MET A 2 -4.46 -3.00 -25.84
CA MET A 2 -3.70 -2.37 -24.73
C MET A 2 -4.51 -1.18 -24.17
N LYS A 3 -5.75 -1.40 -23.69
CA LYS A 3 -6.59 -0.29 -23.19
C LYS A 3 -6.99 -0.40 -21.72
N ASP A 4 -6.72 -1.52 -21.05
CA ASP A 4 -7.19 -1.74 -19.67
C ASP A 4 -6.13 -1.47 -18.59
N ASP A 5 -4.82 -1.63 -18.88
CA ASP A 5 -3.76 -1.45 -17.87
C ASP A 5 -3.52 0.02 -17.47
N LEU A 6 -3.90 1.01 -18.28
CA LEU A 6 -3.64 2.42 -17.96
C LEU A 6 -4.56 2.99 -16.87
N ILE A 7 -5.71 2.35 -16.61
CA ILE A 7 -6.69 2.84 -15.64
C ILE A 7 -6.27 2.46 -14.21
N GLU A 8 -5.59 1.33 -14.00
CA GLU A 8 -5.15 0.90 -12.66
C GLU A 8 -4.11 1.83 -12.01
N TYR A 9 -3.41 2.64 -12.82
CA TYR A 9 -2.35 3.51 -12.34
C TYR A 9 -2.79 4.93 -12.04
N LEU A 10 -4.05 5.32 -12.28
CA LEU A 10 -4.53 6.68 -12.04
C LEU A 10 -5.48 6.71 -10.84
N CYS A 11 -5.31 7.73 -9.99
CA CYS A 11 -6.18 7.96 -8.85
C CYS A 11 -7.59 8.32 -9.35
N PRO A 12 -8.65 7.59 -8.97
CA PRO A 12 -10.00 7.87 -9.42
C PRO A 12 -10.55 9.21 -8.86
N TYR A 13 -9.86 9.81 -7.90
CA TYR A 13 -10.27 11.08 -7.27
C TYR A 13 -9.61 12.31 -7.89
N CYS A 14 -8.36 12.19 -8.37
CA CYS A 14 -7.61 13.35 -8.89
C CYS A 14 -6.91 13.13 -10.22
N GLY A 15 -6.98 11.93 -10.80
CA GLY A 15 -6.31 11.57 -12.05
C GLY A 15 -4.79 11.50 -11.98
N CYS A 16 -4.16 11.72 -10.82
CA CYS A 16 -2.71 11.60 -10.68
C CYS A 16 -2.27 10.14 -10.64
N ARG A 17 -1.05 9.87 -11.11
CA ARG A 17 -0.44 8.53 -11.03
C ARG A 17 -0.35 8.05 -9.59
N MET A 18 -0.72 6.79 -9.37
CA MET A 18 -0.64 6.10 -8.09
C MET A 18 0.67 5.32 -7.99
N GLU A 19 1.18 5.24 -6.77
CA GLU A 19 2.35 4.45 -6.40
C GLU A 19 1.94 3.01 -6.11
N GLU A 20 2.62 2.07 -6.76
CA GLU A 20 2.37 0.63 -6.60
C GLU A 20 3.13 0.05 -5.40
N GLY A 21 2.49 -0.88 -4.70
CA GLY A 21 3.06 -1.59 -3.57
C GLY A 21 2.22 -2.77 -3.11
N THR A 22 2.43 -3.18 -1.88
CA THR A 22 1.68 -4.28 -1.23
C THR A 22 1.05 -3.81 0.06
N PHE A 23 -0.16 -4.29 0.35
CA PHE A 23 -0.73 -4.18 1.69
C PHE A 23 -0.28 -5.38 2.53
N ARG A 24 0.28 -5.11 3.71
CA ARG A 24 0.84 -6.14 4.60
C ARG A 24 0.11 -6.14 5.93
N SER A 25 -0.13 -7.35 6.46
CA SER A 25 -0.94 -7.59 7.66
C SER A 25 -0.29 -8.55 8.67
N ARG A 26 1.05 -8.55 8.79
CA ARG A 26 1.79 -9.38 9.76
C ARG A 26 2.69 -8.49 10.61
N GLY A 27 2.32 -8.32 11.89
CA GLY A 27 2.96 -7.35 12.79
C GLY A 27 2.38 -5.94 12.72
N GLY A 28 1.19 -5.79 12.10
CA GLY A 28 0.47 -4.54 11.90
C GLY A 28 0.07 -4.33 10.44
N ASN A 29 -0.85 -3.39 10.19
CA ASN A 29 -1.36 -3.07 8.86
C ASN A 29 -0.57 -1.93 8.25
N TYR A 30 -0.07 -2.12 7.03
CA TYR A 30 0.65 -1.06 6.33
C TYR A 30 0.74 -1.27 4.83
N PHE A 31 0.94 -0.17 4.12
CA PHE A 31 1.38 -0.19 2.73
C PHE A 31 2.91 -0.20 2.65
N LEU A 32 3.46 -1.03 1.77
CA LEU A 32 4.89 -1.04 1.42
C LEU A 32 5.08 -0.82 -0.09
N PRO A 33 5.80 0.25 -0.52
CA PRO A 33 6.12 0.47 -1.93
C PRO A 33 6.90 -0.69 -2.55
N ILE A 34 6.76 -0.86 -3.87
CA ILE A 34 7.61 -1.79 -4.63
C ILE A 34 9.10 -1.45 -4.43
N GLY A 35 9.93 -2.48 -4.29
CA GLY A 35 11.38 -2.36 -4.12
C GLY A 35 11.84 -1.99 -2.71
N GLN A 36 10.91 -1.67 -1.79
CA GLN A 36 11.25 -1.40 -0.40
C GLN A 36 11.29 -2.68 0.44
N LYS A 37 12.12 -2.65 1.48
CA LYS A 37 12.14 -3.69 2.51
C LYS A 37 11.16 -3.30 3.63
N ALA A 38 10.59 -4.31 4.28
CA ALA A 38 9.74 -4.09 5.45
C ALA A 38 10.51 -3.28 6.52
N PRO A 39 9.84 -2.32 7.19
CA PRO A 39 10.43 -1.61 8.32
C PRO A 39 10.93 -2.57 9.40
N LEU A 40 12.08 -2.27 10.00
CA LEU A 40 12.67 -3.08 11.06
C LEU A 40 11.95 -2.88 12.40
N ALA A 41 11.38 -1.69 12.62
CA ALA A 41 10.66 -1.32 13.82
C ALA A 41 9.25 -0.86 13.46
N TYR A 42 8.30 -1.11 14.35
CA TYR A 42 6.92 -0.64 14.20
C TYR A 42 6.77 0.79 14.74
N SER A 43 7.47 1.75 14.12
CA SER A 43 7.43 3.17 14.48
C SER A 43 7.17 4.05 13.26
N GLN A 44 6.42 5.13 13.44
CA GLN A 44 6.07 6.05 12.35
C GLN A 44 7.29 6.50 11.52
N SER A 45 8.41 6.82 12.19
CA SER A 45 9.67 7.21 11.53
C SER A 45 10.25 6.11 10.64
N SER A 46 10.26 4.85 11.11
CA SER A 46 10.78 3.72 10.34
C SER A 46 9.94 3.43 9.08
N PHE A 47 8.64 3.70 9.16
CA PHE A 47 7.74 3.64 8.01
C PHE A 47 8.02 4.78 7.02
N GLU A 48 8.08 6.02 7.50
CA GLU A 48 8.31 7.21 6.67
C GLU A 48 9.64 7.14 5.89
N GLU A 49 10.72 6.67 6.53
CA GLU A 49 12.02 6.45 5.88
C GLU A 49 11.97 5.51 4.67
N LYS A 50 11.01 4.58 4.66
CA LYS A 50 10.78 3.64 3.56
C LYS A 50 9.69 4.08 2.60
N GLY A 51 9.09 5.26 2.84
CA GLY A 51 7.86 5.67 2.16
C GLY A 51 6.67 4.74 2.47
N ALA A 52 6.76 3.87 3.47
CA ALA A 52 5.67 3.00 3.87
C ALA A 52 4.59 3.80 4.62
N ILE A 53 3.33 3.35 4.60
CA ILE A 53 2.23 4.01 5.32
C ILE A 53 1.72 3.05 6.39
N MET A 54 1.89 3.43 7.64
CA MET A 54 1.29 2.73 8.77
C MET A 54 -0.22 2.96 8.78
N LEU A 55 -0.99 1.89 8.93
CA LEU A 55 -2.46 1.92 8.98
C LEU A 55 -2.93 1.54 10.38
N PRO A 56 -4.17 1.91 10.74
CA PRO A 56 -4.75 1.47 12.00
C PRO A 56 -4.66 -0.05 12.15
N PRO A 57 -4.38 -0.54 13.37
CA PRO A 57 -4.33 -1.98 13.62
C PRO A 57 -5.69 -2.61 13.34
N ASP A 58 -5.71 -3.82 12.78
CA ASP A 58 -6.89 -4.68 12.80
C ASP A 58 -6.77 -5.76 13.88
N ALA A 59 -7.85 -6.52 14.05
CA ALA A 59 -7.81 -7.74 14.84
C ALA A 59 -6.84 -8.74 14.18
N PHE A 60 -5.85 -9.20 14.95
CA PHE A 60 -4.87 -10.18 14.51
C PHE A 60 -5.48 -11.29 13.64
N SER A 61 -5.19 -11.24 12.34
CA SER A 61 -5.58 -12.31 11.42
C SER A 61 -4.63 -13.49 11.56
N THR A 62 -5.18 -14.67 11.84
CA THR A 62 -4.44 -15.94 11.87
C THR A 62 -4.28 -16.55 10.48
N LYS A 63 -4.84 -15.94 9.43
CA LYS A 63 -4.72 -16.41 8.06
C LYS A 63 -3.31 -16.12 7.52
N PRO A 64 -2.75 -17.00 6.66
CA PRO A 64 -1.53 -16.71 5.93
C PRO A 64 -1.66 -15.36 5.18
N PRO A 65 -0.66 -14.49 5.26
CA PRO A 65 -0.73 -13.20 4.59
C PRO A 65 -0.61 -13.38 3.08
N THR A 66 -1.55 -12.82 2.33
CA THR A 66 -1.55 -12.86 0.85
C THR A 66 -0.86 -11.66 0.20
N TRP A 67 -0.52 -10.64 1.01
CA TRP A 67 0.11 -9.38 0.60
C TRP A 67 -0.43 -8.83 -0.73
N PRO A 68 -1.73 -8.51 -0.80
CA PRO A 68 -2.36 -8.10 -2.05
C PRO A 68 -1.74 -6.83 -2.60
N LYS A 69 -1.85 -6.68 -3.92
CA LYS A 69 -1.44 -5.47 -4.64
C LYS A 69 -2.21 -4.27 -4.09
N ALA A 70 -1.49 -3.18 -3.88
CA ALA A 70 -2.03 -1.94 -3.35
C ALA A 70 -1.51 -0.75 -4.16
N TYR A 71 -2.35 0.27 -4.30
CA TYR A 71 -2.02 1.50 -4.99
C TYR A 71 -2.28 2.69 -4.08
N VAL A 72 -1.30 3.59 -3.98
CA VAL A 72 -1.38 4.78 -3.13
C VAL A 72 -1.41 6.04 -3.97
N CYS A 73 -2.43 6.86 -3.76
CA CYS A 73 -2.39 8.25 -4.19
C CYS A 73 -1.90 9.12 -3.04
N ARG A 74 -0.65 9.61 -3.13
CA ARG A 74 -0.07 10.51 -2.12
C ARG A 74 -0.79 11.85 -2.04
N ASN A 75 -1.31 12.35 -3.17
CA ASN A 75 -2.04 13.61 -3.24
C ASN A 75 -3.38 13.55 -2.47
N CYS A 76 -4.19 12.53 -2.76
CA CYS A 76 -5.50 12.37 -2.11
C CYS A 76 -5.45 11.63 -0.78
N LYS A 77 -4.27 11.10 -0.40
CA LYS A 77 -4.09 10.23 0.78
C LYS A 77 -5.04 9.03 0.76
N LYS A 78 -5.14 8.36 -0.40
CA LYS A 78 -6.00 7.18 -0.62
C LYS A 78 -5.15 5.96 -0.90
N ILE A 79 -5.61 4.82 -0.39
CA ILE A 79 -5.09 3.49 -0.72
C ILE A 79 -6.21 2.70 -1.38
N ILE A 80 -5.91 2.08 -2.53
CA ILE A 80 -6.84 1.23 -3.27
C ILE A 80 -6.25 -0.18 -3.30
N LEU A 81 -7.09 -1.16 -2.99
CA LEU A 81 -6.76 -2.59 -3.01
C LEU A 81 -7.60 -3.25 -4.11
N SER A 82 -6.94 -3.98 -4.99
CA SER A 82 -7.64 -4.86 -5.95
C SER A 82 -8.14 -6.09 -5.20
N TYR A 83 -9.38 -6.51 -5.47
CA TYR A 83 -10.03 -7.68 -4.86
C TYR A 83 -10.09 -8.86 -5.83
#